data_AF-A0A7W1E7S9-F1
#
_entry.id   AF-A0A7W1E7S9-F1
#
_cell.length_a   1.000
_cell.length_b   1.000
_cell.length_c   1.000
_cell.angle_alpha   90.00
_cell.angle_beta   90.00
_cell.angle_gamma   90.00
#
_symmetry.space_group_name_H-M   'P 1'
#
loop_
_entity.id
_entity.type
_entity.pdbx_description
1 polymer ?
#
loop_
_entity_poly.entity_id
_entity_poly.type
_entity_poly.pdbx_seq_one_letter_code
_entity_poly.pdbx_strand_id
1 'polypeptide(L)'
;MIEDESFHLTPLDVRRYDFGRALRGYDPKRVDSFRDQVAEELERLNRVNTDLDSKARTFHEQLRAFRERDKAMNDALVSAQQLRGELKDQAEREAQLTVREAQSEAEKIVEAARGEVRRMQAELDALDRSRRSYLAQMRTVLSRQLSELEASAVDANRANPDGKGGGE
;
A
#
# COMPACT_ATOMS: atom_id res chain seq x y z
N MET A 1 35.39 37.93 -38.57
CA MET A 1 35.08 36.98 -39.65
C MET A 1 36.37 36.76 -40.40
N ILE A 2 37.02 35.63 -40.18
CA ILE A 2 38.18 35.22 -40.97
C ILE A 2 37.60 34.20 -41.93
N GLU A 3 37.46 34.57 -43.20
CA GLU A 3 37.21 33.62 -44.27
C GLU A 3 38.42 32.69 -44.31
N ASP A 4 38.26 31.51 -43.72
CA ASP A 4 39.12 30.39 -44.01
C ASP A 4 38.75 29.93 -45.43
N GLU A 5 39.29 30.60 -46.45
CA GLU A 5 39.49 29.99 -47.77
C GLU A 5 40.53 28.88 -47.59
N SER A 6 40.11 27.86 -46.86
CA SER A 6 40.80 26.61 -46.68
C SER A 6 40.94 26.06 -48.10
N PHE A 7 42.18 25.93 -48.57
CA PHE A 7 42.49 25.40 -49.87
C PHE A 7 41.86 24.01 -50.02
N HIS A 8 40.74 23.93 -50.74
CA HIS A 8 40.00 22.69 -50.96
C HIS A 8 40.44 22.07 -52.27
N LEU A 9 41.12 20.93 -52.19
CA LEU A 9 41.62 20.20 -53.34
C LEU A 9 40.93 18.85 -53.41
N THR A 10 40.09 18.64 -54.42
CA THR A 10 39.49 17.32 -54.65
C THR A 10 40.49 16.40 -55.33
N PRO A 11 40.34 15.06 -55.22
CA PRO A 11 41.11 14.11 -56.03
C PRO A 11 41.06 14.43 -57.53
N LEU A 12 39.94 14.95 -58.01
CA LEU A 12 39.75 15.34 -59.40
C LEU A 12 40.54 16.60 -59.75
N ASP A 13 40.58 17.59 -58.84
CA ASP A 13 41.37 18.82 -59.02
C ASP A 13 42.85 18.48 -59.08
N VAL A 14 43.33 17.59 -58.20
CA VAL A 14 44.70 17.07 -58.27
C VAL A 14 44.96 16.47 -59.63
N ARG A 15 44.15 15.52 -60.10
CA ARG A 15 44.36 14.85 -61.41
C ARG A 15 44.32 15.78 -62.61
N ARG A 16 43.60 16.90 -62.53
CA ARG A 16 43.44 17.85 -63.64
C ARG A 16 44.41 19.03 -63.58
N TYR A 17 45.13 19.21 -62.49
CA TYR A 17 46.06 20.32 -62.33
C TYR A 17 47.22 20.20 -63.32
N ASP A 18 47.48 21.28 -64.06
CA ASP A 18 48.61 21.42 -64.98
C ASP A 18 49.61 22.43 -64.40
N PHE A 19 50.83 21.97 -64.15
CA PHE A 19 51.91 22.77 -63.58
C PHE A 19 52.62 23.65 -64.63
N GLY A 20 52.32 23.48 -65.92
CA GLY A 20 53.04 24.14 -67.00
C GLY A 20 54.49 23.65 -67.18
N ARG A 21 55.19 24.17 -68.19
CA ARG A 21 56.59 23.82 -68.47
C ARG A 21 57.51 25.02 -68.25
N ALA A 22 58.64 24.79 -67.58
CA ALA A 22 59.68 25.79 -67.38
C ALA A 22 61.07 25.23 -67.74
N LEU A 23 61.97 26.07 -68.24
CA LEU A 23 63.35 25.68 -68.54
C LEU A 23 64.07 25.33 -67.22
N ARG A 24 64.52 24.07 -67.07
CA ARG A 24 65.01 23.45 -65.81
C ARG A 24 63.92 23.05 -64.77
N GLY A 25 62.69 22.81 -65.20
CA GLY A 25 61.63 22.27 -64.33
C GLY A 25 61.78 20.78 -63.97
N TYR A 26 60.90 20.29 -63.09
CA TYR A 26 60.80 18.85 -62.74
C TYR A 26 60.41 17.98 -63.94
N ASP A 27 60.75 16.69 -63.90
CA ASP A 27 60.35 15.70 -64.91
C ASP A 27 58.82 15.54 -64.94
N PRO A 28 58.15 15.91 -66.05
CA PRO A 28 56.70 15.85 -66.16
C PRO A 28 56.11 14.46 -65.82
N LYS A 29 56.78 13.38 -66.23
CA LYS A 29 56.28 12.02 -65.96
C LYS A 29 56.26 11.67 -64.48
N ARG A 30 57.25 12.15 -63.72
CA ARG A 30 57.31 11.94 -62.27
C ARG A 30 56.27 12.79 -61.55
N VAL A 31 56.05 14.02 -62.01
CA VAL A 31 55.02 14.92 -61.46
C VAL A 31 53.63 14.33 -61.71
N ASP A 32 53.35 13.83 -62.91
CA ASP A 32 52.08 13.16 -63.24
C ASP A 32 51.85 11.92 -62.37
N SER A 33 52.86 11.06 -62.21
CA SER A 33 52.74 9.88 -61.35
C SER A 33 52.52 10.23 -59.87
N PHE A 34 53.19 11.27 -59.38
CA PHE A 34 52.96 11.76 -58.01
C PHE A 34 51.56 12.34 -57.84
N ARG A 35 51.08 13.12 -58.83
CA ARG A 35 49.72 13.67 -58.86
C ARG A 35 48.67 12.57 -58.79
N ASP A 36 48.85 11.48 -59.54
CA ASP A 36 47.93 10.35 -59.51
C ASP A 36 47.93 9.65 -58.14
N GLN A 37 49.10 9.44 -57.53
CA GLN A 37 49.21 8.87 -56.18
C GLN A 37 48.57 9.76 -55.11
N VAL A 38 48.79 11.08 -55.19
CA VAL A 38 48.16 12.04 -54.26
C VAL A 38 46.64 12.03 -54.42
N ALA A 39 46.13 11.98 -55.65
CA ALA A 39 44.70 11.91 -55.90
C ALA A 39 44.08 10.62 -55.34
N GLU A 40 44.73 9.46 -55.52
CA GLU A 40 44.29 8.19 -54.93
C GLU A 40 44.25 8.24 -53.40
N GLU A 41 45.27 8.82 -52.77
CA GLU A 41 45.32 8.93 -51.31
C GLU A 41 44.28 9.92 -50.78
N LEU A 42 44.04 11.04 -51.46
CA LEU A 42 42.95 11.96 -51.13
C LEU A 42 41.57 11.28 -51.25
N GLU A 43 41.38 10.45 -52.29
CA GLU A 43 40.13 9.70 -52.45
C GLU A 43 39.95 8.69 -51.32
N ARG A 44 41.02 7.99 -50.93
CA ARG A 44 41.03 7.06 -49.78
C ARG A 44 40.68 7.79 -48.48
N LEU A 45 41.31 8.93 -48.22
CA LEU A 45 41.06 9.74 -47.02
C LEU A 45 39.62 10.28 -46.99
N ASN A 46 39.09 10.74 -48.12
CA ASN A 46 37.69 11.18 -48.20
C ASN A 46 36.71 10.06 -47.86
N ARG A 47 36.92 8.84 -48.40
CA ARG A 47 36.09 7.68 -48.06
C ARG A 47 36.14 7.36 -46.57
N VAL A 48 37.33 7.34 -45.97
CA VAL A 48 37.50 7.11 -44.52
C VAL A 48 36.81 8.20 -43.70
N ASN A 49 36.94 9.47 -44.10
CA ASN A 49 36.30 10.58 -43.40
C ASN A 49 34.77 10.48 -43.45
N THR A 50 34.20 10.16 -44.62
CA THR A 50 32.75 9.92 -44.74
C THR A 50 32.27 8.74 -43.88
N ASP A 51 33.01 7.63 -43.84
CA ASP A 51 32.70 6.47 -42.99
C ASP A 51 32.77 6.83 -41.50
N LEU A 52 33.80 7.57 -41.08
CA LEU A 52 33.94 8.05 -39.71
C LEU A 52 32.83 9.03 -39.31
N ASP A 53 32.44 9.96 -40.19
CA ASP A 53 31.34 10.89 -39.93
C ASP A 53 30.01 10.13 -39.78
N SER A 54 29.76 9.14 -40.63
CA SER A 54 28.58 8.27 -40.52
C SER A 54 28.54 7.51 -39.20
N LYS A 55 29.66 6.91 -38.77
CA LYS A 55 29.79 6.23 -37.48
C LYS A 55 29.60 7.19 -36.31
N ALA A 56 30.20 8.38 -36.39
CA ALA A 56 30.08 9.40 -35.34
C ALA A 56 28.62 9.83 -35.15
N ARG A 57 27.88 10.08 -36.25
CA ARG A 57 26.45 10.39 -36.20
C ARG A 57 25.65 9.25 -35.56
N THR A 58 25.90 8.01 -35.98
CA THR A 58 25.23 6.82 -35.43
C THR A 58 25.46 6.68 -33.92
N PHE A 59 26.71 6.81 -33.46
CA PHE A 59 27.02 6.75 -32.03
C PHE A 59 26.42 7.92 -31.25
N HIS A 60 26.34 9.11 -31.84
CA HIS A 60 25.70 10.26 -31.20
C HIS A 60 24.20 10.03 -30.99
N GLU A 61 23.50 9.48 -31.99
CA GLU A 61 22.09 9.11 -31.89
C GLU A 61 21.85 8.02 -30.83
N GLN A 62 22.68 6.98 -30.82
CA GLN A 62 22.61 5.93 -29.80
C GLN A 62 22.84 6.50 -28.39
N LEU A 63 23.85 7.34 -28.21
CA LEU A 63 24.15 7.97 -26.92
C LEU A 63 22.99 8.84 -26.44
N ARG A 64 22.34 9.58 -27.36
CA ARG A 64 21.15 10.35 -27.04
C ARG A 64 20.01 9.44 -26.57
N ALA A 65 19.73 8.35 -27.29
CA ALA A 65 18.70 7.39 -26.92
C ALA A 65 18.98 6.74 -25.55
N PHE A 66 20.24 6.39 -25.26
CA PHE A 66 20.65 5.88 -23.95
C PHE A 66 20.41 6.90 -22.84
N ARG A 67 20.80 8.16 -23.04
CA ARG A 67 20.58 9.23 -22.06
C ARG A 67 19.09 9.49 -21.79
N GLU A 68 18.26 9.47 -22.84
CA GLU A 68 16.81 9.63 -22.70
C GLU A 68 16.21 8.45 -21.91
N ARG A 69 16.65 7.22 -22.19
CA ARG A 69 16.23 6.02 -21.45
C ARG A 69 16.68 6.06 -20.00
N ASP A 70 17.92 6.43 -19.72
CA ASP A 70 18.46 6.53 -18.36
C ASP A 70 17.71 7.60 -17.56
N LYS A 71 17.36 8.72 -18.19
CA LYS A 71 16.51 9.74 -17.56
C LYS A 71 15.13 9.18 -17.22
N ALA A 72 14.45 8.54 -18.18
CA ALA A 72 13.15 7.94 -17.93
C ALA A 72 13.19 6.87 -16.82
N MET A 73 14.27 6.08 -16.75
CA MET A 73 14.45 5.08 -15.69
C MET A 73 14.65 5.72 -14.32
N ASN A 74 15.43 6.81 -14.23
CA ASN A 74 15.60 7.56 -12.99
C ASN A 74 14.29 8.21 -12.55
N ASP A 75 13.54 8.83 -13.46
CA ASP A 75 12.24 9.43 -13.17
C ASP A 75 11.23 8.38 -12.68
N ALA A 76 11.21 7.20 -13.31
CA ALA A 76 10.40 6.07 -12.88
C ALA A 76 10.80 5.57 -11.48
N LEU A 77 12.11 5.49 -11.18
CA LEU A 77 12.60 5.07 -9.88
C LEU A 77 12.22 6.06 -8.77
N VAL A 78 12.35 7.36 -9.02
CA VAL A 78 11.91 8.40 -8.08
C VAL A 78 10.40 8.31 -7.85
N SER A 79 9.62 8.15 -8.92
CA SER A 79 8.17 8.00 -8.83
C SER A 79 7.76 6.76 -8.02
N ALA A 80 8.43 5.62 -8.24
CA ALA A 80 8.20 4.40 -7.48
C ALA A 80 8.58 4.55 -5.99
N GLN A 81 9.63 5.32 -5.68
CA GLN A 81 10.01 5.63 -4.30
C GLN A 81 8.97 6.51 -3.60
N GLN A 82 8.45 7.53 -4.29
CA GLN A 82 7.38 8.39 -3.79
C GLN A 82 6.10 7.60 -3.52
N LEU A 83 5.65 6.80 -4.51
CA LEU A 83 4.47 5.96 -4.37
C LEU A 83 4.60 4.97 -3.20
N ARG A 84 5.79 4.37 -3.02
CA ARG A 84 6.04 3.49 -1.86
C ARG A 84 5.91 4.23 -0.54
N GLY A 85 6.39 5.48 -0.46
CA GLY A 85 6.23 6.32 0.73
C GLY A 85 4.76 6.62 1.02
N GLU A 86 4.02 7.06 0.00
CA GLU A 86 2.59 7.36 0.10
C GLU A 86 1.76 6.13 0.54
N LEU A 87 2.04 4.96 -0.04
CA LEU A 87 1.39 3.71 0.34
C LEU A 87 1.68 3.32 1.78
N LYS A 88 2.92 3.51 2.25
CA LYS A 88 3.28 3.23 3.64
C LYS A 88 2.51 4.15 4.59
N ASP A 89 2.50 5.45 4.30
CA ASP A 89 1.81 6.44 5.15
C ASP A 89 0.29 6.21 5.15
N GLN A 90 -0.29 5.81 4.01
CA GLN A 90 -1.70 5.44 3.91
C GLN A 90 -2.00 4.20 4.74
N ALA A 91 -1.21 3.13 4.59
CA ALA A 91 -1.40 1.89 5.33
C ALA A 91 -1.27 2.12 6.85
N GLU A 92 -0.33 2.97 7.30
CA GLU A 92 -0.21 3.33 8.71
C GLU A 92 -1.45 4.08 9.22
N ARG A 93 -1.99 5.02 8.45
CA ARG A 93 -3.25 5.73 8.82
C ARG A 93 -4.44 4.78 8.87
N GLU A 94 -4.60 3.92 7.88
CA GLU A 94 -5.69 2.94 7.83
C GLU A 94 -5.61 1.92 8.97
N ALA A 95 -4.40 1.45 9.30
CA ALA A 95 -4.18 0.57 10.44
C ALA A 95 -4.55 1.25 11.76
N GLN A 96 -4.15 2.51 11.97
CA GLN A 96 -4.52 3.28 13.15
C GLN A 96 -6.04 3.49 13.25
N LEU A 97 -6.70 3.79 12.14
CA LEU A 97 -8.16 3.94 12.10
C LEU A 97 -8.84 2.62 12.47
N THR A 98 -8.41 1.51 11.87
CA THR A 98 -8.95 0.17 12.13
C THR A 98 -8.83 -0.21 13.61
N VAL A 99 -7.67 0.05 14.22
CA VAL A 99 -7.46 -0.20 15.65
C VAL A 99 -8.39 0.66 16.52
N ARG A 100 -8.55 1.94 16.19
CA ARG A 100 -9.46 2.85 16.92
C ARG A 100 -10.91 2.40 16.81
N GLU A 101 -11.35 2.00 15.63
CA GLU A 101 -12.71 1.49 15.40
C GLU A 101 -12.95 0.19 16.17
N ALA A 102 -11.99 -0.75 16.13
CA ALA A 102 -12.06 -1.99 16.89
C ALA A 102 -12.11 -1.75 18.40
N GLN A 103 -11.32 -0.80 18.91
CA GLN A 103 -11.35 -0.40 20.32
C GLN A 103 -12.69 0.21 20.72
N SER A 104 -13.23 1.13 19.91
CA SER A 104 -14.54 1.74 20.17
C SER A 104 -15.66 0.69 20.17
N GLU A 105 -15.63 -0.25 19.23
CA GLU A 105 -16.64 -1.31 19.18
C GLU A 105 -16.53 -2.27 20.36
N ALA A 106 -15.30 -2.63 20.76
CA ALA A 106 -15.06 -3.44 21.96
C ALA A 106 -15.61 -2.74 23.22
N GLU A 107 -15.39 -1.43 23.37
CA GLU A 107 -15.93 -0.65 24.49
C GLU A 107 -17.46 -0.67 24.52
N LYS A 108 -18.12 -0.50 23.36
CA LYS A 108 -19.59 -0.60 23.27
C LYS A 108 -20.10 -1.98 23.67
N ILE A 109 -19.45 -3.05 23.20
CA ILE A 109 -19.81 -4.43 23.55
C ILE A 109 -19.70 -4.65 25.05
N VAL A 110 -18.59 -4.21 25.66
CA VAL A 110 -18.36 -4.33 27.11
C VAL A 110 -19.43 -3.57 27.89
N GLU A 111 -19.78 -2.35 27.47
CA GLU A 111 -20.75 -1.56 28.21
C GLU A 111 -22.19 -2.07 28.03
N ALA A 112 -22.53 -2.59 26.85
CA ALA A 112 -23.78 -3.31 26.64
C ALA A 112 -23.88 -4.56 27.54
N ALA A 113 -22.80 -5.36 27.61
CA ALA A 113 -22.75 -6.55 28.46
C ALA A 113 -22.89 -6.19 29.95
N ARG A 114 -22.23 -5.12 30.41
CA ARG A 114 -22.40 -4.61 31.79
C ARG A 114 -23.83 -4.12 32.05
N GLY A 115 -24.47 -3.49 31.06
CA GLY A 115 -25.88 -3.13 31.11
C GLY A 115 -26.78 -4.33 31.34
N GLU A 116 -26.58 -5.40 30.57
CA GLU A 116 -27.35 -6.64 30.70
C GLU A 116 -27.12 -7.33 32.05
N VAL A 117 -25.88 -7.35 32.56
CA VAL A 117 -25.57 -7.88 33.90
C VAL A 117 -26.33 -7.10 34.98
N ARG A 118 -26.32 -5.77 34.92
CA ARG A 118 -27.07 -4.93 35.87
C ARG A 118 -28.57 -5.19 35.79
N ARG A 119 -29.12 -5.35 34.58
CA ARG A 119 -30.53 -5.68 34.37
C ARG A 119 -30.89 -7.03 34.99
N MET A 120 -30.10 -8.07 34.70
CA MET A 120 -30.32 -9.42 35.25
C MET A 120 -30.21 -9.44 36.79
N GLN A 121 -29.27 -8.69 37.38
CA GLN A 121 -29.16 -8.57 38.84
C GLN A 121 -30.41 -7.92 39.44
N ALA A 122 -30.93 -6.85 38.83
CA ALA A 122 -32.15 -6.21 39.28
C ALA A 122 -33.39 -7.13 39.18
N GLU A 123 -33.46 -7.94 38.12
CA GLU A 123 -34.51 -8.96 37.94
C GLU A 123 -34.42 -10.08 38.98
N LEU A 124 -33.21 -10.57 39.28
CA LEU A 124 -32.96 -11.55 40.34
C LEU A 124 -33.41 -11.02 41.70
N ASP A 125 -33.01 -9.79 42.05
CA ASP A 125 -33.41 -9.16 43.31
C ASP A 125 -34.93 -8.98 43.41
N ALA A 126 -35.59 -8.61 42.30
CA ALA A 126 -37.04 -8.50 42.25
C ALA A 126 -37.73 -9.85 42.43
N LEU A 127 -37.22 -10.90 41.78
CA LEU A 127 -37.74 -12.26 41.91
C LEU A 127 -37.58 -12.78 43.34
N ASP A 128 -36.44 -12.52 43.97
CA ASP A 128 -36.17 -12.94 45.35
C ASP A 128 -37.09 -12.22 46.36
N ARG A 129 -37.35 -10.92 46.15
CA ARG A 129 -38.37 -10.17 46.92
C ARG A 129 -39.76 -10.78 46.74
N SER A 130 -40.16 -11.08 45.51
CA SER A 130 -41.44 -11.72 45.19
C SER A 130 -41.58 -13.07 45.89
N ARG A 131 -40.55 -13.92 45.80
CA ARG A 131 -40.48 -15.23 46.47
C ARG A 131 -40.64 -15.10 47.98
N ARG A 132 -39.91 -14.17 48.62
CA ARG A 132 -40.02 -13.93 50.08
C ARG A 132 -41.42 -13.50 50.49
N SER A 133 -42.04 -12.58 49.72
CA SER A 133 -43.41 -12.15 49.95
C SER A 133 -44.41 -13.30 49.84
N TYR A 134 -44.29 -14.11 48.78
CA TYR A 134 -45.15 -15.28 48.57
C TYR A 134 -45.05 -16.28 49.72
N LEU A 135 -43.83 -16.63 50.15
CA LEU A 135 -43.62 -17.55 51.27
C LEU A 135 -44.18 -16.99 52.59
N ALA A 136 -44.04 -15.69 52.84
CA ALA A 136 -44.61 -15.04 54.03
C ALA A 136 -46.16 -15.07 54.01
N GLN A 137 -46.77 -14.80 52.86
CA GLN A 137 -48.22 -14.89 52.67
C GLN A 137 -48.71 -16.33 52.87
N MET A 138 -48.03 -17.31 52.27
CA MET A 138 -48.39 -18.74 52.41
C MET A 138 -48.26 -19.20 53.87
N ARG A 139 -47.20 -18.80 54.57
CA ARG A 139 -47.06 -19.08 56.01
C ARG A 139 -48.21 -18.49 56.81
N THR A 140 -48.62 -17.26 56.51
CA THR A 140 -49.75 -16.59 57.17
C THR A 140 -51.05 -17.38 56.97
N VAL A 141 -51.33 -17.82 55.74
CA VAL A 141 -52.52 -18.63 55.42
C VAL A 141 -52.50 -19.97 56.17
N LEU A 142 -51.38 -20.68 56.13
CA LEU A 142 -51.23 -21.99 56.79
C LEU A 142 -51.35 -21.87 58.32
N SER A 143 -50.73 -20.85 58.92
CA SER A 143 -50.87 -20.59 60.37
C SER A 143 -52.30 -20.26 60.77
N ARG A 144 -53.05 -19.53 59.92
CA ARG A 144 -54.46 -19.27 60.14
C ARG A 144 -55.29 -20.56 60.11
N GLN A 145 -55.09 -21.40 59.09
CA GLN A 145 -55.77 -22.68 58.95
C GLN A 145 -55.46 -23.63 60.12
N LEU A 146 -54.20 -23.67 60.57
CA LEU A 146 -53.82 -24.46 61.73
C LEU A 146 -54.54 -23.98 63.01
N SER A 147 -54.59 -22.66 63.22
CA SER A 147 -55.29 -22.08 64.38
C SER A 147 -56.80 -22.36 64.36
N GLU A 148 -57.43 -22.37 63.17
CA GLU A 148 -58.85 -22.75 63.01
C GLU A 148 -59.07 -24.24 63.37
N LEU A 149 -58.17 -25.13 62.96
CA LEU A 149 -58.21 -26.56 63.30
C LEU A 149 -58.01 -26.79 64.81
N GLU A 150 -57.07 -26.08 65.43
CA GLU A 150 -56.84 -26.16 66.88
C GLU A 150 -58.07 -25.67 67.67
N ALA A 151 -58.68 -24.55 67.26
CA ALA A 151 -59.89 -24.03 67.89
C ALA A 151 -61.06 -25.02 67.79
N SER A 152 -61.31 -25.59 66.61
CA SER A 152 -62.35 -26.61 66.41
C SER A 152 -62.09 -27.90 67.18
N ALA A 153 -60.84 -28.32 67.35
CA ALA A 153 -60.49 -29.46 68.20
C ALA A 153 -60.73 -29.20 69.70
N VAL A 154 -60.48 -27.97 70.17
CA VAL A 154 -60.78 -27.55 71.55
C VAL A 154 -62.29 -27.48 71.77
N ASP A 155 -63.06 -26.99 70.81
CA ASP A 155 -64.53 -26.95 70.90
C ASP A 155 -65.13 -28.36 70.84
N ALA A 156 -64.58 -29.26 70.04
CA ALA A 156 -64.96 -30.69 70.04
C ALA A 156 -64.64 -31.37 71.38
N ASN A 157 -63.51 -31.05 72.01
CA ASN A 157 -63.14 -31.59 73.32
C ASN A 157 -63.96 -30.98 74.47
N ARG A 158 -64.40 -29.72 74.35
CA ARG A 158 -65.34 -29.07 75.29
C ARG A 158 -66.78 -29.56 75.13
N ALA A 159 -67.18 -29.96 73.93
CA ALA A 159 -68.47 -30.58 73.66
C ALA A 159 -68.55 -32.04 74.16
N ASN A 160 -67.42 -32.63 74.56
CA ASN A 160 -67.35 -33.98 75.14
C ASN A 160 -66.61 -34.00 76.50
N PRO A 161 -67.17 -33.39 77.57
CA PRO A 161 -66.54 -33.40 78.89
C PRO A 161 -66.64 -34.75 79.61
N ASP A 162 -67.54 -35.65 79.18
CA ASP A 162 -67.90 -36.89 79.90
C ASP A 162 -67.62 -38.16 79.07
N GLY A 163 -66.35 -38.35 78.67
CA GLY A 163 -65.86 -39.60 78.09
C GLY A 163 -65.15 -40.54 79.07
N LYS A 164 -65.03 -40.14 80.34
CA LYS A 164 -64.55 -41.02 81.43
C LYS A 164 -65.58 -41.07 82.55
N GLY A 165 -66.46 -42.05 82.47
CA GLY A 165 -67.36 -42.41 83.56
C GLY A 165 -68.37 -43.47 83.13
N GLY A 166 -67.97 -44.75 83.11
CA GLY A 166 -68.94 -45.84 83.05
C GLY A 166 -68.39 -47.16 82.50
N GLY A 167 -68.21 -48.13 83.39
CA GLY A 167 -68.30 -49.56 83.05
C GLY A 167 -67.00 -50.34 83.22
N GLU A 168 -67.00 -51.15 84.28
CA GLU A 168 -66.17 -52.31 84.59
C GLU A 168 -65.81 -53.22 83.39
#